data_AF-A0AAQ4E6D2-F1
#
_entry.id   AF-A0AAQ4E6D2-F1
#
_cell.length_a   1.000
_cell.length_b   1.000
_cell.length_c   1.000
_cell.angle_alpha   90.00
_cell.angle_beta   90.00
_cell.angle_gamma   90.00
#
_symmetry.space_group_name_H-M   'P 1'
#
loop_
_entity.id
_entity.type
_entity.pdbx_description
1 polymer ?
#
loop_
_entity_poly.entity_id
_entity_poly.type
_entity_poly.pdbx_seq_one_letter_code
_entity_poly.pdbx_strand_id
1 'polypeptide(L)'
;MQDIAMTCKMAFVFSPTQYEHLERKRLEEEGTNQQPALESPWDEERLEIWIRPDGSSSHRSSCRHADQASRELEQLVQLSTIDLNKRYILSFLHVHGKLFTRVGMETFPETARRMLMEFRCLLQRTPAAITHTRHLQLLAINMFTVANTSLKVGSLDPDCRSLLQEQSLQVVLTHVAIMLERATQLLQQGSPSSSPSSTPGSSSPRVALSDDLADLLPALKVWTDWMSCQKRLWMPPPSPCDYNTSVKGNVWTTLADLLTVLRKLNLSDVTFYKEPGEDRELVTLPEDATLASFVPLLGAPQEAFYVQLPCDRERARSYLRISRIQFFGDYLCGISPPYLEFNVERKRFVSLIAVCDVESDSEKEVTYDSGGGGDDGGVAKGSSSGACLTSRLQSDEELELGDSLDDQETPFKSSEEENEIQKLWTKKEQLRRAKEQHERQHACVQAVLQEHRSKQAAVLEIRPRYLIPDTNCFIDHLPLVQKLVADGHFYVYVPIV
;
A
#
# COMPACT_ATOMS: atom_id res chain seq x y z
N MET A 1 17.06 24.65 4.64
CA MET A 1 16.19 23.70 5.38
C MET A 1 15.14 24.43 6.24
N GLN A 2 15.49 25.50 6.97
CA GLN A 2 14.50 26.43 7.55
C GLN A 2 13.56 27.01 6.46
N ASP A 3 14.07 27.25 5.25
CA ASP A 3 13.25 27.72 4.13
C ASP A 3 12.21 26.71 3.63
N ILE A 4 12.50 25.40 3.61
CA ILE A 4 11.51 24.39 3.17
C ILE A 4 10.40 24.29 4.21
N ALA A 5 10.73 24.23 5.51
CA ALA A 5 9.73 24.17 6.58
C ALA A 5 8.89 25.46 6.68
N MET A 6 9.48 26.65 6.48
CA MET A 6 8.72 27.91 6.42
C MET A 6 7.87 28.03 5.14
N THR A 7 8.41 27.64 3.99
CA THR A 7 7.67 27.65 2.71
C THR A 7 6.51 26.65 2.75
N CYS A 8 6.74 25.46 3.30
CA CYS A 8 5.70 24.47 3.56
C CYS A 8 4.65 25.00 4.54
N LYS A 9 5.04 25.65 5.64
CA LYS A 9 4.08 26.28 6.57
C LYS A 9 3.18 27.31 5.88
N MET A 10 3.75 28.21 5.08
CA MET A 10 2.96 29.20 4.32
C MET A 10 2.05 28.49 3.29
N ALA A 11 2.60 27.56 2.50
CA ALA A 11 1.84 26.85 1.47
C ALA A 11 0.69 26.01 2.06
N PHE A 12 0.92 25.34 3.19
CA PHE A 12 -0.08 24.48 3.86
C PHE A 12 -1.16 25.26 4.61
N VAL A 13 -0.91 26.53 4.95
CA VAL A 13 -1.90 27.39 5.61
C VAL A 13 -2.84 28.04 4.59
N PHE A 14 -2.37 28.35 3.38
CA PHE A 14 -3.19 28.98 2.33
C PHE A 14 -3.80 28.01 1.31
N SER A 15 -3.29 26.78 1.19
CA SER A 15 -3.86 25.75 0.29
C SER A 15 -5.29 25.30 0.61
N PRO A 16 -5.77 25.27 1.87
CA PRO A 16 -7.12 24.77 2.17
C PRO A 16 -8.23 25.59 1.52
N THR A 17 -8.14 26.92 1.56
CA THR A 17 -9.19 27.80 1.01
C THR A 17 -9.30 27.69 -0.52
N GLN A 18 -8.18 27.51 -1.22
CA GLN A 18 -8.17 27.30 -2.66
C GLN A 18 -8.71 25.92 -3.04
N TYR A 19 -8.36 24.89 -2.28
CA TYR A 19 -8.87 23.54 -2.47
C TYR A 19 -10.39 23.47 -2.24
N GLU A 20 -10.87 24.04 -1.12
CA GLU A 20 -12.30 24.08 -0.80
C GLU A 20 -13.13 24.83 -1.85
N HIS A 21 -12.58 25.91 -2.43
CA HIS A 21 -13.25 26.61 -3.52
C HIS A 21 -13.35 25.74 -4.79
N LEU A 22 -12.28 25.03 -5.14
CA LEU A 22 -12.27 24.10 -6.26
C LEU A 22 -13.23 22.93 -6.04
N GLU A 23 -13.26 22.36 -4.84
CA GLU A 23 -14.17 21.27 -4.47
C GLU A 23 -15.62 21.73 -4.52
N ARG A 24 -15.94 22.92 -3.98
CA ARG A 24 -17.29 23.48 -4.06
C ARG A 24 -17.76 23.65 -5.49
N LYS A 25 -16.91 24.21 -6.36
CA LYS A 25 -17.22 24.36 -7.78
C LYS A 25 -17.50 23.00 -8.45
N ARG A 26 -16.71 21.97 -8.11
CA ARG A 26 -16.91 20.61 -8.63
C ARG A 26 -18.25 20.01 -8.18
N LEU A 27 -18.59 20.14 -6.89
CA LEU A 27 -19.84 19.65 -6.34
C LEU A 27 -21.06 20.39 -6.94
N GLU A 28 -20.92 21.68 -7.25
CA GLU A 28 -21.94 22.46 -7.98
C GLU A 28 -22.12 21.93 -9.42
N GLU A 29 -21.03 21.63 -10.13
CA GLU A 29 -21.05 21.04 -11.48
C GLU A 29 -21.63 19.61 -11.48
N GLU A 30 -21.31 18.79 -10.47
CA GLU A 30 -21.84 17.43 -10.29
C GLU A 30 -23.33 17.44 -9.89
N GLY A 31 -23.72 18.33 -8.98
CA GLY A 31 -25.10 18.48 -8.49
C GLY A 31 -26.06 19.05 -9.52
N THR A 32 -25.57 19.72 -10.55
CA THR A 32 -26.40 20.18 -11.68
C THR A 32 -26.78 19.03 -12.61
N ASN A 33 -26.06 17.89 -12.55
CA ASN A 33 -26.20 16.79 -13.50
C ASN A 33 -26.79 15.50 -12.89
N GLN A 34 -27.14 15.49 -11.61
CA GLN A 34 -27.70 14.32 -10.92
C GLN A 34 -29.02 14.67 -10.19
N GLN A 35 -30.07 13.89 -10.43
CA GLN A 35 -31.28 13.93 -9.59
C GLN A 35 -30.92 13.48 -8.16
N PRO A 36 -31.50 14.10 -7.12
CA PRO A 36 -31.14 13.82 -5.74
C PRO A 36 -31.58 12.40 -5.35
N ALA A 37 -30.63 11.47 -5.26
CA ALA A 37 -30.85 10.22 -4.54
C ALA A 37 -30.66 10.51 -3.04
N LEU A 38 -31.68 10.23 -2.23
CA LEU A 38 -31.56 10.26 -0.76
C LEU A 38 -30.53 9.20 -0.33
N GLU A 39 -29.34 9.63 0.07
CA GLU A 39 -28.36 8.78 0.72
C GLU A 39 -28.75 8.60 2.19
N SER A 40 -28.96 7.34 2.59
CA SER A 40 -29.18 6.98 4.00
C SER A 40 -27.83 6.65 4.64
N PRO A 41 -27.53 7.12 5.87
CA PRO A 41 -26.25 6.85 6.56
C PRO A 41 -25.95 5.37 6.88
N TRP A 42 -26.80 4.43 6.45
CA TRP A 42 -26.74 3.01 6.77
C TRP A 42 -26.36 2.12 5.57
N ASP A 43 -25.95 2.72 4.44
CA ASP A 43 -25.75 2.00 3.17
C ASP A 43 -24.34 1.43 2.95
N GLU A 44 -23.40 1.63 3.89
CA GLU A 44 -21.98 1.34 3.63
C GLU A 44 -21.61 -0.16 3.58
N GLU A 45 -22.41 -1.09 4.12
CA GLU A 45 -22.09 -2.53 4.11
C GLU A 45 -23.34 -3.43 4.05
N ARG A 46 -24.29 -3.15 3.15
CA ARG A 46 -25.53 -3.96 3.02
C ARG A 46 -25.58 -4.72 1.71
N LEU A 47 -25.80 -6.04 1.80
CA LEU A 47 -26.08 -6.90 0.66
C LEU A 47 -27.59 -7.14 0.59
N GLU A 48 -28.27 -6.59 -0.42
CA GLU A 48 -29.69 -6.81 -0.61
C GLU A 48 -29.94 -7.96 -1.60
N ILE A 49 -30.65 -8.98 -1.15
CA ILE A 49 -31.08 -10.11 -1.98
C ILE A 49 -32.58 -9.94 -2.20
N TRP A 50 -32.96 -9.51 -3.39
CA TRP A 50 -34.36 -9.37 -3.79
C TRP A 50 -34.83 -10.69 -4.38
N ILE A 51 -35.76 -11.37 -3.71
CA ILE A 51 -36.32 -12.64 -4.16
C ILE A 51 -37.72 -12.37 -4.71
N ARG A 52 -37.90 -12.64 -6.00
CA ARG A 52 -39.17 -12.51 -6.69
C ARG A 52 -40.12 -13.65 -6.30
N PRO A 53 -41.45 -13.46 -6.44
CA PRO A 53 -42.44 -14.50 -6.17
C PRO A 53 -42.27 -15.78 -7.00
N ASP A 54 -41.60 -15.70 -8.16
CA ASP A 54 -41.25 -16.84 -9.02
C ASP A 54 -40.04 -17.65 -8.53
N GLY A 55 -39.40 -17.23 -7.43
CA GLY A 55 -38.22 -17.86 -6.85
C GLY A 55 -36.89 -17.37 -7.43
N SER A 56 -36.90 -16.49 -8.42
CA SER A 56 -35.68 -15.87 -8.95
C SER A 56 -35.13 -14.82 -7.99
N SER A 57 -33.81 -14.80 -7.80
CA SER A 57 -33.13 -13.78 -7.00
C SER A 57 -32.43 -12.76 -7.88
N SER A 58 -32.38 -11.51 -7.42
CA SER A 58 -31.46 -10.50 -7.92
C SER A 58 -30.69 -9.88 -6.76
N HIS A 59 -29.38 -9.72 -6.95
CA HIS A 59 -28.49 -9.18 -5.93
C HIS A 59 -28.25 -7.70 -6.19
N ARG A 60 -28.41 -6.88 -5.15
CA ARG A 60 -27.98 -5.49 -5.13
C ARG A 60 -26.91 -5.36 -4.05
N SER A 61 -25.67 -5.31 -4.48
CA SER A 61 -24.56 -4.95 -3.60
C SER A 61 -24.46 -3.43 -3.56
N SER A 62 -24.27 -2.84 -2.38
CA SER A 62 -23.89 -1.42 -2.23
C SER A 62 -22.47 -1.13 -2.75
N CYS A 63 -21.91 -1.96 -3.64
CA CYS A 63 -20.64 -1.72 -4.31
C CYS A 63 -20.75 -0.58 -5.35
N ARG A 64 -21.29 0.57 -4.96
CA ARG A 64 -21.23 1.83 -5.70
C ARG A 64 -19.81 2.40 -5.72
N HIS A 65 -18.93 1.97 -4.81
CA HIS A 65 -17.56 2.47 -4.74
C HIS A 65 -16.71 2.12 -5.97
N ALA A 66 -16.89 0.93 -6.57
CA ALA A 66 -16.18 0.56 -7.81
C ALA A 66 -16.67 1.36 -9.02
N ASP A 67 -17.98 1.56 -9.14
CA ASP A 67 -18.60 2.37 -10.20
C ASP A 67 -18.24 3.86 -10.07
N GLN A 68 -18.19 4.38 -8.84
CA GLN A 68 -17.80 5.76 -8.56
C GLN A 68 -16.32 6.02 -8.86
N ALA A 69 -15.42 5.14 -8.43
CA ALA A 69 -13.98 5.25 -8.72
C ALA A 69 -13.70 5.20 -10.23
N SER A 70 -14.45 4.37 -10.96
CA SER A 70 -14.35 4.26 -12.43
C SER A 70 -14.82 5.55 -13.12
N ARG A 71 -15.95 6.14 -12.70
CA ARG A 71 -16.44 7.42 -13.23
C ARG A 71 -15.49 8.58 -12.94
N GLU A 72 -14.94 8.64 -11.73
CA GLU A 72 -13.94 9.65 -11.38
C GLU A 72 -12.66 9.52 -12.22
N LEU A 73 -12.22 8.28 -12.46
CA LEU A 73 -11.07 8.03 -13.32
C LEU A 73 -11.34 8.51 -14.76
N GLU A 74 -12.52 8.22 -15.31
CA GLU A 74 -12.93 8.72 -16.63
C GLU A 74 -12.91 10.25 -16.70
N GLN A 75 -13.42 10.94 -15.68
CA GLN A 75 -13.38 12.40 -15.61
C GLN A 75 -11.94 12.94 -15.55
N LEU A 76 -11.06 12.32 -14.76
CA LEU A 76 -9.65 12.74 -14.64
C LEU A 76 -8.88 12.56 -15.95
N VAL A 77 -9.18 11.51 -16.71
CA VAL A 77 -8.57 11.26 -18.03
C VAL A 77 -8.97 12.33 -19.04
N GLN A 78 -10.21 12.83 -18.98
CA GLN A 78 -10.71 13.87 -19.88
C GLN A 78 -10.09 15.26 -19.65
N LEU A 79 -9.52 15.53 -18.47
CA LEU A 79 -8.87 16.80 -18.18
C LEU A 79 -7.63 17.03 -19.07
N SER A 80 -7.33 18.30 -19.35
CA SER A 80 -6.06 18.68 -19.98
C SER A 80 -4.89 18.38 -19.03
N THR A 81 -3.70 18.11 -19.59
CA THR A 81 -2.49 17.88 -18.76
C THR A 81 -2.20 19.05 -17.83
N ILE A 82 -2.47 20.28 -18.27
CA ILE A 82 -2.24 21.50 -17.48
C ILE A 82 -3.22 21.57 -16.30
N ASP A 83 -4.50 21.32 -16.55
CA ASP A 83 -5.52 21.41 -15.51
C ASP A 83 -5.41 20.27 -14.51
N LEU A 84 -5.11 19.05 -15.00
CA LEU A 84 -4.84 17.90 -14.14
C LEU A 84 -3.62 18.14 -13.25
N ASN A 85 -2.54 18.72 -13.78
CA ASN A 85 -1.37 19.07 -12.99
C ASN A 85 -1.68 20.13 -11.93
N LYS A 86 -2.40 21.21 -12.29
CA LYS A 86 -2.82 22.23 -11.31
C LYS A 86 -3.66 21.62 -10.19
N ARG A 87 -4.63 20.77 -10.55
CA ARG A 87 -5.49 20.07 -9.60
C ARG A 87 -4.68 19.16 -8.69
N TYR A 88 -3.80 18.33 -9.25
CA TYR A 88 -2.91 17.47 -8.49
C TYR A 88 -2.05 18.25 -7.49
N ILE A 89 -1.44 19.37 -7.90
CA ILE A 89 -0.62 20.18 -6.98
C ILE A 89 -1.45 20.76 -5.83
N LEU A 90 -2.66 21.23 -6.10
CA LEU A 90 -3.57 21.72 -5.06
C LEU A 90 -3.95 20.60 -4.09
N SER A 91 -4.37 19.44 -4.61
CA SER A 91 -4.70 18.26 -3.80
C SER A 91 -3.50 17.80 -2.97
N PHE A 92 -2.30 17.77 -3.56
CA PHE A 92 -1.07 17.40 -2.89
C PHE A 92 -0.76 18.32 -1.71
N LEU A 93 -0.82 19.63 -1.92
CA LEU A 93 -0.63 20.60 -0.85
C LEU A 93 -1.74 20.53 0.21
N HIS A 94 -2.96 20.18 -0.16
CA HIS A 94 -4.07 20.03 0.79
C HIS A 94 -3.89 18.81 1.69
N VAL A 95 -3.57 17.65 1.12
CA VAL A 95 -3.31 16.40 1.86
C VAL A 95 -2.13 16.57 2.82
N HIS A 96 -1.02 17.14 2.36
CA HIS A 96 0.12 17.43 3.24
C HIS A 96 -0.19 18.54 4.25
N GLY A 97 -1.06 19.49 3.92
CA GLY A 97 -1.55 20.49 4.86
C GLY A 97 -2.37 19.89 6.00
N LYS A 98 -3.26 18.93 5.72
CA LYS A 98 -3.98 18.16 6.74
C LYS A 98 -3.01 17.39 7.64
N LEU A 99 -2.05 16.67 7.05
CA LEU A 99 -1.04 15.94 7.83
C LEU A 99 -0.16 16.84 8.70
N PHE A 100 0.15 18.05 8.22
CA PHE A 100 0.99 18.99 8.94
C PHE A 100 0.23 19.71 10.07
N THR A 101 -0.96 20.21 9.79
CA THR A 101 -1.79 20.99 10.74
C THR A 101 -2.60 20.12 11.69
N ARG A 102 -2.86 18.86 11.31
CA ARG A 102 -3.75 17.91 11.98
C ARG A 102 -5.22 18.33 11.98
N VAL A 103 -5.59 19.25 11.08
CA VAL A 103 -6.95 19.76 10.93
C VAL A 103 -7.60 19.12 9.71
N GLY A 104 -8.88 18.77 9.82
CA GLY A 104 -9.65 18.19 8.72
C GLY A 104 -9.33 16.72 8.44
N MET A 105 -8.89 15.96 9.46
CA MET A 105 -8.46 14.57 9.30
C MET A 105 -9.62 13.59 9.08
N GLU A 106 -10.85 13.99 9.40
CA GLU A 106 -12.08 13.23 9.12
C GLU A 106 -12.32 13.02 7.62
N THR A 107 -11.90 13.97 6.80
CA THR A 107 -11.98 13.89 5.32
C THR A 107 -10.66 13.45 4.67
N PHE A 108 -9.64 13.12 5.47
CA PHE A 108 -8.31 12.79 4.96
C PHE A 108 -8.29 11.59 4.00
N PRO A 109 -8.89 10.42 4.30
CA PRO A 109 -8.79 9.25 3.43
C PRO A 109 -9.27 9.53 2.00
N GLU A 110 -10.39 10.23 1.88
CA GLU A 110 -10.98 10.59 0.60
C GLU A 110 -10.15 11.63 -0.17
N THR A 111 -9.64 12.66 0.52
CA THR A 111 -8.75 13.66 -0.12
C THR A 111 -7.42 13.05 -0.57
N ALA A 112 -6.85 12.12 0.22
CA ALA A 112 -5.63 11.39 -0.12
C ALA A 112 -5.85 10.47 -1.34
N ARG A 113 -6.96 9.73 -1.37
CA ARG A 113 -7.35 8.91 -2.52
C ARG A 113 -7.43 9.73 -3.81
N ARG A 114 -8.17 10.85 -3.79
CA ARG A 114 -8.33 11.71 -4.97
C ARG A 114 -6.99 12.25 -5.48
N MET A 115 -6.14 12.74 -4.56
CA MET A 115 -4.79 13.19 -4.88
C MET A 115 -3.96 12.09 -5.56
N LEU A 116 -4.02 10.85 -5.05
CA LEU A 116 -3.27 9.72 -5.62
C LEU A 116 -3.82 9.29 -6.99
N MET A 117 -5.14 9.34 -7.20
CA MET A 117 -5.76 9.11 -8.50
C MET A 117 -5.35 10.16 -9.54
N GLU A 118 -5.37 11.44 -9.16
CA GLU A 118 -4.89 12.54 -10.00
C GLU A 118 -3.42 12.35 -10.39
N PHE A 119 -2.57 11.97 -9.43
CA PHE A 119 -1.17 11.66 -9.68
C PHE A 119 -0.99 10.51 -10.67
N ARG A 120 -1.73 9.42 -10.47
CA ARG A 120 -1.72 8.25 -11.37
C ARG A 120 -2.07 8.66 -12.80
N CYS A 121 -3.17 9.39 -13.01
CA CYS A 121 -3.56 9.87 -14.34
C CYS A 121 -2.49 10.79 -14.95
N LEU A 122 -1.84 11.61 -14.13
CA LEU A 122 -0.80 12.54 -14.58
C LEU A 122 0.46 11.81 -15.04
N LEU A 123 0.88 10.75 -14.35
CA LEU A 123 2.02 9.93 -14.74
C LEU A 123 1.81 9.14 -16.04
N GLN A 124 0.54 8.92 -16.45
CA GLN A 124 0.25 8.23 -17.71
C GLN A 124 0.39 9.11 -18.95
N ARG A 125 0.62 10.43 -18.80
CA ARG A 125 0.80 11.36 -19.92
C ARG A 125 2.20 11.19 -20.54
N THR A 126 2.25 11.16 -21.87
CA THR A 126 3.50 11.19 -22.66
C THR A 126 3.40 12.33 -23.69
N PRO A 127 4.40 13.24 -23.78
CA PRO A 127 5.62 13.31 -22.97
C PRO A 127 5.33 13.53 -21.47
N ALA A 128 6.29 13.17 -20.62
CA ALA A 128 6.14 13.27 -19.16
C ALA A 128 5.66 14.67 -18.72
N ALA A 129 4.58 14.70 -17.94
CA ALA A 129 4.00 15.94 -17.43
C ALA A 129 4.75 16.51 -16.21
N ILE A 130 5.58 15.69 -15.56
CA ILE A 130 6.31 16.01 -14.34
C ILE A 130 7.79 15.71 -14.59
N THR A 131 8.64 16.70 -14.36
CA THR A 131 10.11 16.54 -14.52
C THR A 131 10.74 15.83 -13.32
N HIS A 132 11.93 15.25 -13.49
CA HIS A 132 12.71 14.67 -12.38
C HIS A 132 12.84 15.58 -11.16
N THR A 133 13.12 16.88 -11.37
CA THR A 133 13.24 17.85 -10.27
C THR A 133 11.94 17.96 -9.48
N ARG A 134 10.79 17.92 -10.16
CA ARG A 134 9.49 17.99 -9.48
C ARG A 134 9.18 16.69 -8.75
N HIS A 135 9.48 15.52 -9.31
CA HIS A 135 9.38 14.25 -8.59
C HIS A 135 10.21 14.24 -7.31
N LEU A 136 11.46 14.75 -7.36
CA LEU A 136 12.32 14.87 -6.18
C LEU A 136 11.73 15.79 -5.11
N GLN A 137 11.15 16.93 -5.50
CA GLN A 137 10.47 17.83 -4.57
C GLN A 137 9.26 17.18 -3.89
N LEU A 138 8.42 16.49 -4.65
CA LEU A 138 7.24 15.79 -4.14
C LEU A 138 7.67 14.69 -3.16
N LEU A 139 8.69 13.90 -3.52
CA LEU A 139 9.24 12.87 -2.64
C LEU A 139 9.88 13.46 -1.38
N ALA A 140 10.58 14.59 -1.47
CA ALA A 140 11.14 15.27 -0.31
C ALA A 140 10.06 15.74 0.67
N ILE A 141 8.93 16.27 0.17
CA ILE A 141 7.78 16.67 0.99
C ILE A 141 7.14 15.43 1.65
N ASN A 142 7.00 14.34 0.91
CA ASN A 142 6.57 13.03 1.42
C ASN A 142 7.44 12.59 2.60
N MET A 143 8.76 12.49 2.42
CA MET A 143 9.72 12.10 3.46
C MET A 143 9.70 13.04 4.67
N PHE A 144 9.64 14.36 4.43
CA PHE A 144 9.55 15.37 5.48
C PHE A 144 8.27 15.20 6.31
N THR A 145 7.15 14.92 5.67
CA THR A 145 5.86 14.77 6.35
C THR A 145 5.90 13.57 7.29
N VAL A 146 6.41 12.42 6.85
CA VAL A 146 6.59 11.24 7.71
C VAL A 146 7.52 11.53 8.89
N ALA A 147 8.62 12.25 8.66
CA ALA A 147 9.52 12.65 9.74
C ALA A 147 8.85 13.62 10.73
N ASN A 148 8.02 14.54 10.25
CA ASN A 148 7.33 15.52 11.09
C ASN A 148 6.16 14.93 11.89
N THR A 149 5.54 13.86 11.40
CA THR A 149 4.47 13.12 12.09
C THR A 149 5.01 12.06 13.07
N SER A 150 6.33 11.85 13.08
CA SER A 150 7.00 10.92 14.00
C SER A 150 6.82 11.33 15.46
N LEU A 151 6.65 10.32 16.32
CA LEU A 151 6.54 10.51 17.77
C LEU A 151 7.84 11.09 18.32
N LYS A 152 7.75 12.23 19.01
CA LYS A 152 8.91 12.90 19.64
C LYS A 152 9.22 12.39 21.05
N VAL A 153 8.36 11.52 21.59
CA VAL A 153 8.39 11.09 23.00
C VAL A 153 9.02 9.72 23.09
N GLY A 154 10.18 9.62 23.73
CA GLY A 154 10.95 8.38 23.89
C GLY A 154 10.43 7.40 24.95
N SER A 155 9.20 7.59 25.46
CA SER A 155 8.60 6.70 26.48
C SER A 155 7.68 5.63 25.90
N LEU A 156 7.44 5.65 24.58
CA LEU A 156 6.64 4.65 23.88
C LEU A 156 7.58 3.59 23.28
N ASP A 157 7.04 2.39 23.06
CA ASP A 157 7.76 1.31 22.41
C ASP A 157 8.34 1.81 21.06
N PRO A 158 9.63 1.61 20.76
CA PRO A 158 10.26 2.04 19.52
C PRO A 158 9.55 1.60 18.22
N ASP A 159 8.70 0.56 18.27
CA ASP A 159 7.94 0.06 17.13
C ASP A 159 6.54 0.70 16.97
N CYS A 160 6.14 1.60 17.88
CA CYS A 160 4.87 2.29 17.82
C CYS A 160 4.89 3.46 16.81
N ARG A 161 3.94 3.47 15.87
CA ARG A 161 3.65 4.62 14.99
C ARG A 161 2.37 5.30 15.42
N SER A 162 2.36 6.63 15.39
CA SER A 162 1.11 7.37 15.56
C SER A 162 0.20 7.15 14.34
N LEU A 163 -1.11 7.28 14.49
CA LEU A 163 -2.04 7.20 13.35
C LEU A 163 -1.65 8.17 12.23
N LEU A 164 -1.20 9.38 12.60
CA LEU A 164 -0.78 10.39 11.64
C LEU A 164 0.50 9.99 10.88
N GLN A 165 1.42 9.34 11.58
CA GLN A 165 2.64 8.79 10.98
C GLN A 165 2.31 7.62 10.05
N GLU A 166 1.43 6.73 10.49
CA GLU A 166 0.90 5.60 9.71
C GLU A 166 0.29 6.09 8.39
N GLN A 167 -0.63 7.05 8.46
CA GLN A 167 -1.30 7.65 7.30
C GLN A 167 -0.32 8.36 6.38
N SER A 168 0.62 9.12 6.94
CA SER A 168 1.65 9.79 6.13
C SER A 168 2.51 8.77 5.38
N LEU A 169 2.91 7.67 6.04
CA LEU A 169 3.71 6.63 5.41
C LEU A 169 2.93 5.90 4.32
N GLN A 170 1.66 5.58 4.56
CA GLN A 170 0.78 4.97 3.57
C GLN A 170 0.69 5.84 2.31
N VAL A 171 0.49 7.15 2.45
CA VAL A 171 0.48 8.08 1.30
C VAL A 171 1.79 8.02 0.51
N VAL A 172 2.95 8.04 1.19
CA VAL A 172 4.26 7.97 0.51
C VAL A 172 4.42 6.65 -0.24
N LEU A 173 4.08 5.51 0.39
CA LEU A 173 4.23 4.19 -0.22
C LEU A 173 3.28 4.00 -1.41
N THR A 174 2.04 4.48 -1.34
CA THR A 174 1.11 4.42 -2.48
C THR A 174 1.55 5.36 -3.60
N HIS A 175 2.02 6.56 -3.29
CA HIS A 175 2.59 7.48 -4.28
C HIS A 175 3.77 6.83 -5.02
N VAL A 176 4.68 6.17 -4.31
CA VAL A 176 5.81 5.48 -4.92
C VAL A 176 5.37 4.23 -5.68
N ALA A 177 4.39 3.47 -5.20
CA ALA A 177 3.83 2.32 -5.92
C ALA A 177 3.31 2.73 -7.32
N ILE A 178 2.65 3.88 -7.42
CA ILE A 178 2.20 4.45 -8.70
C ILE A 178 3.39 4.78 -9.62
N MET A 179 4.48 5.32 -9.07
CA MET A 179 5.72 5.59 -9.84
C MET A 179 6.40 4.30 -10.31
N LEU A 180 6.49 3.28 -9.45
CA LEU A 180 7.06 1.98 -9.76
C LEU A 180 6.28 1.27 -10.87
N GLU A 181 4.95 1.32 -10.81
CA GLU A 181 4.08 0.76 -11.85
C GLU A 181 4.31 1.47 -13.20
N ARG A 182 4.36 2.81 -13.22
CA ARG A 182 4.62 3.55 -14.46
C ARG A 182 6.01 3.26 -15.02
N ALA A 183 7.04 3.20 -14.17
CA ALA A 183 8.39 2.83 -14.59
C ALA A 183 8.44 1.41 -15.19
N THR A 184 7.71 0.47 -14.61
CA THR A 184 7.56 -0.89 -15.12
C THR A 184 6.89 -0.90 -16.50
N GLN A 185 5.81 -0.15 -16.68
CA GLN A 185 5.10 -0.03 -17.96
C GLN A 185 6.00 0.56 -19.06
N LEU A 186 6.74 1.63 -18.76
CA LEU A 186 7.67 2.26 -19.72
C LEU A 186 8.77 1.30 -20.17
N LEU A 187 9.33 0.52 -19.24
CA LEU A 187 10.33 -0.50 -19.57
C LEU A 187 9.77 -1.65 -20.42
N GLN A 188 8.52 -2.05 -20.17
CA GLN A 188 7.86 -3.10 -20.95
C GLN A 188 7.49 -2.62 -22.36
N GLN A 189 7.10 -1.36 -22.52
CA GLN A 189 6.83 -0.74 -23.82
C GLN A 189 8.10 -0.60 -24.67
N GLY A 190 9.23 -0.28 -24.03
CA GLY A 190 10.53 -0.18 -24.71
C GLY A 190 11.21 -1.51 -25.00
N SER A 191 10.75 -2.62 -24.41
CA SER A 191 11.26 -3.95 -24.70
C SER A 191 10.71 -4.42 -26.06
N PRO A 192 11.55 -4.84 -27.02
CA PRO A 192 11.08 -5.32 -28.31
C PRO A 192 10.29 -6.62 -28.13
N SER A 193 8.98 -6.50 -27.96
CA SER A 193 8.06 -7.62 -28.08
C SER A 193 7.85 -7.88 -29.58
N SER A 194 8.37 -9.03 -30.04
CA SER A 194 7.92 -9.75 -31.24
C SER A 194 7.77 -8.96 -32.54
N SER A 195 8.89 -8.53 -33.13
CA SER A 195 9.00 -8.41 -34.59
C SER A 195 9.80 -9.61 -35.11
N PRO A 196 9.24 -10.52 -35.93
CA PRO A 196 9.92 -11.72 -36.41
C PRO A 196 10.89 -11.44 -37.58
N SER A 197 11.63 -10.33 -37.52
CA SER A 197 12.58 -9.95 -38.56
C SER A 197 13.80 -9.26 -37.96
N SER A 198 14.68 -10.04 -37.32
CA SER A 198 16.07 -9.63 -37.20
C SER A 198 16.98 -10.82 -37.46
N THR A 199 17.87 -10.60 -38.41
CA THR A 199 18.90 -11.50 -38.91
C THR A 199 19.77 -12.03 -37.75
N PRO A 200 20.11 -13.33 -37.72
CA PRO A 200 20.98 -13.88 -36.68
C PRO A 200 22.40 -13.34 -36.90
N GLY A 201 22.81 -12.37 -36.07
CA GLY A 201 24.18 -11.84 -36.12
C GLY A 201 24.42 -10.43 -35.56
N SER A 202 23.39 -9.62 -35.25
CA SER A 202 23.62 -8.35 -34.57
C SER A 202 23.62 -8.55 -33.05
N SER A 203 24.64 -8.00 -32.40
CA SER A 203 24.70 -7.81 -30.94
C SER A 203 23.35 -7.38 -30.37
N SER A 204 22.98 -7.94 -29.22
CA SER A 204 21.72 -7.65 -28.52
C SER A 204 21.35 -6.17 -28.63
N PRO A 205 20.13 -5.82 -29.11
CA PRO A 205 19.75 -4.43 -29.29
C PRO A 205 19.92 -3.68 -27.95
N ARG A 206 20.72 -2.61 -28.00
CA ARG A 206 21.05 -1.78 -26.84
C ARG A 206 19.76 -1.17 -26.28
N VAL A 207 19.58 -1.24 -24.97
CA VAL A 207 18.38 -0.67 -24.34
C VAL A 207 18.54 0.85 -24.28
N ALA A 208 17.82 1.56 -25.13
CA ALA A 208 17.61 3.00 -24.96
C ALA A 208 16.51 3.20 -23.91
N LEU A 209 16.86 3.81 -22.78
CA LEU A 209 15.87 4.22 -21.77
C LEU A 209 15.09 5.41 -22.34
N SER A 210 13.76 5.41 -22.19
CA SER A 210 12.95 6.55 -22.60
C SER A 210 13.20 7.76 -21.70
N ASP A 211 13.04 8.97 -22.23
CA ASP A 211 13.16 10.21 -21.46
C ASP A 211 12.16 10.23 -20.28
N ASP A 212 10.92 9.76 -20.53
CA ASP A 212 9.89 9.61 -19.49
C ASP A 212 10.35 8.70 -18.33
N LEU A 213 11.10 7.63 -18.61
CA LEU A 213 11.66 6.76 -17.57
C LEU A 213 12.83 7.43 -16.85
N ALA A 214 13.69 8.13 -17.59
CA ALA A 214 14.81 8.88 -17.03
C ALA A 214 14.34 9.93 -16.02
N ASP A 215 13.16 10.52 -16.21
CA ASP A 215 12.57 11.47 -15.27
C ASP A 215 12.09 10.84 -13.94
N LEU A 216 11.83 9.52 -13.91
CA LEU A 216 11.37 8.80 -12.69
C LEU A 216 12.52 8.23 -11.86
N LEU A 217 13.61 7.80 -12.51
CA LEU A 217 14.72 7.08 -11.87
C LEU A 217 15.36 7.83 -10.68
N PRO A 218 15.61 9.16 -10.73
CA PRO A 218 16.22 9.88 -9.61
C PRO A 218 15.39 9.78 -8.32
N ALA A 219 14.07 9.97 -8.43
CA ALA A 219 13.17 9.90 -7.29
C ALA A 219 13.04 8.46 -6.76
N LEU A 220 12.93 7.46 -7.64
CA LEU A 220 12.91 6.05 -7.21
C LEU A 220 14.19 5.65 -6.47
N LYS A 221 15.36 6.07 -6.97
CA LYS A 221 16.65 5.86 -6.30
C LYS A 221 16.68 6.51 -4.92
N VAL A 222 16.31 7.79 -4.81
CA VAL A 222 16.26 8.50 -3.52
C VAL A 222 15.28 7.85 -2.54
N TRP A 223 14.15 7.33 -3.03
CA TRP A 223 13.23 6.59 -2.18
C TRP A 223 13.89 5.31 -1.63
N THR A 224 14.63 4.55 -2.44
CA THR A 224 15.35 3.37 -1.95
C THR A 224 16.43 3.72 -0.91
N ASP A 225 17.10 4.86 -1.06
CA ASP A 225 18.05 5.36 -0.07
C ASP A 225 17.37 5.71 1.26
N TRP A 226 16.22 6.39 1.19
CA TRP A 226 15.41 6.72 2.37
C TRP A 226 14.91 5.47 3.10
N MET A 227 14.38 4.51 2.35
CA MET A 227 13.93 3.24 2.93
C MET A 227 15.09 2.49 3.58
N SER A 228 16.29 2.52 2.98
CA SER A 228 17.49 1.86 3.52
C SER A 228 17.91 2.43 4.88
N CYS A 229 17.81 3.75 5.08
CA CYS A 229 18.26 4.38 6.33
C CYS A 229 17.16 4.62 7.37
N GLN A 230 15.89 4.46 7.01
CA GLN A 230 14.74 4.66 7.89
C GLN A 230 13.97 3.37 8.18
N LYS A 231 14.70 2.25 8.36
CA LYS A 231 14.14 0.91 8.59
C LYS A 231 13.00 0.87 9.61
N ARG A 232 13.15 1.60 10.72
CA ARG A 232 12.16 1.66 11.82
C ARG A 232 10.80 2.25 11.42
N LEU A 233 10.74 3.03 10.34
CA LEU A 233 9.48 3.66 9.91
C LEU A 233 8.55 2.67 9.21
N TRP A 234 9.10 1.71 8.47
CA TRP A 234 8.34 0.81 7.60
C TRP A 234 8.48 -0.66 7.99
N MET A 235 9.21 -0.95 9.07
CA MET A 235 9.32 -2.28 9.67
C MET A 235 8.78 -2.23 11.11
N PRO A 236 7.68 -2.95 11.42
CA PRO A 236 6.86 -3.75 10.49
C PRO A 236 6.15 -2.90 9.42
N PRO A 237 5.67 -3.52 8.31
CA PRO A 237 4.94 -2.81 7.26
C PRO A 237 3.80 -1.96 7.84
N PRO A 238 3.44 -0.81 7.24
CA PRO A 238 2.21 -0.14 7.62
C PRO A 238 1.01 -1.06 7.41
N SER A 239 0.02 -0.86 8.26
CA SER A 239 -1.31 -1.43 8.17
C SER A 239 -1.81 -1.27 6.74
N PRO A 240 -2.36 -2.33 6.12
CA PRO A 240 -2.93 -2.23 4.78
C PRO A 240 -3.96 -1.09 4.75
N CYS A 241 -3.81 -0.19 3.79
CA CYS A 241 -4.79 0.85 3.50
C CYS A 241 -4.98 0.84 1.99
N ASP A 242 -6.20 0.54 1.56
CA ASP A 242 -6.55 0.58 0.15
C ASP A 242 -7.18 1.93 -0.17
N TYR A 243 -6.40 2.78 -0.84
CA TYR A 243 -6.93 4.01 -1.44
C TYR A 243 -7.69 3.72 -2.75
N ASN A 244 -7.83 2.46 -3.16
CA ASN A 244 -8.47 2.03 -4.41
C ASN A 244 -7.94 2.81 -5.63
N THR A 245 -6.60 2.93 -5.72
CA THR A 245 -5.94 3.69 -6.79
C THR A 245 -5.86 2.91 -8.11
N SER A 246 -6.51 1.75 -8.21
CA SER A 246 -6.38 0.77 -9.32
C SER A 246 -4.96 0.24 -9.58
N VAL A 247 -4.02 0.50 -8.67
CA VAL A 247 -2.67 -0.08 -8.69
C VAL A 247 -2.81 -1.55 -8.30
N LYS A 248 -2.19 -2.46 -9.05
CA LYS A 248 -2.22 -3.88 -8.72
C LYS A 248 -1.27 -4.16 -7.55
N GLY A 249 -1.85 -4.44 -6.38
CA GLY A 249 -1.10 -4.77 -5.16
C GLY A 249 -0.47 -3.55 -4.47
N ASN A 250 0.41 -3.83 -3.51
CA ASN A 250 1.08 -2.81 -2.69
C ASN A 250 2.46 -2.38 -3.26
N VAL A 251 3.15 -1.46 -2.58
CA VAL A 251 4.49 -0.98 -2.98
C VAL A 251 5.53 -2.10 -3.12
N TRP A 252 5.42 -3.16 -2.32
CA TRP A 252 6.34 -4.29 -2.38
C TRP A 252 6.10 -5.14 -3.62
N THR A 253 4.84 -5.31 -4.00
CA THR A 253 4.43 -6.01 -5.22
C THR A 253 4.88 -5.25 -6.46
N THR A 254 4.63 -3.95 -6.52
CA THR A 254 5.06 -3.11 -7.66
C THR A 254 6.58 -2.97 -7.75
N LEU A 255 7.30 -2.95 -6.62
CA LEU A 255 8.76 -3.01 -6.61
C LEU A 255 9.28 -4.35 -7.16
N ALA A 256 8.69 -5.48 -6.75
CA ALA A 256 9.05 -6.80 -7.24
C ALA A 256 8.88 -6.91 -8.77
N ASP A 257 7.78 -6.36 -9.30
CA ASP A 257 7.54 -6.31 -10.74
C ASP A 257 8.57 -5.44 -11.47
N LEU A 258 8.90 -4.26 -10.93
CA LEU A 258 9.96 -3.41 -11.50
C LEU A 258 11.31 -4.13 -11.51
N LEU A 259 11.72 -4.72 -10.38
CA LEU A 259 12.98 -5.45 -10.25
C LEU A 259 13.08 -6.61 -11.24
N THR A 260 11.96 -7.30 -11.47
CA THR A 260 11.86 -8.40 -12.45
C THR A 260 12.14 -7.92 -13.87
N VAL A 261 11.63 -6.74 -14.24
CA VAL A 261 11.89 -6.14 -15.56
C VAL A 261 13.31 -5.59 -15.65
N LEU A 262 13.79 -4.88 -14.62
CA LEU A 262 15.15 -4.33 -14.56
C LEU A 262 16.23 -5.42 -14.70
N ARG A 263 16.01 -6.60 -14.13
CA ARG A 263 16.97 -7.73 -14.23
C ARG A 263 17.16 -8.25 -15.66
N LYS A 264 16.20 -7.98 -16.57
CA LYS A 264 16.31 -8.37 -17.99
C LYS A 264 17.10 -7.37 -18.82
N LEU A 265 17.41 -6.19 -18.27
CA LEU A 265 18.17 -5.17 -18.99
C LEU A 265 19.64 -5.58 -19.09
N ASN A 266 20.20 -5.44 -20.29
CA ASN A 266 21.63 -5.60 -20.49
C ASN A 266 22.34 -4.25 -20.26
N LEU A 267 22.98 -4.10 -19.10
CA LEU A 267 23.71 -2.90 -18.68
C LEU A 267 25.24 -3.08 -18.76
N SER A 268 25.72 -4.08 -19.50
CA SER A 268 27.14 -4.49 -19.49
C SER A 268 28.10 -3.49 -20.16
N ASP A 269 27.59 -2.47 -20.86
CA ASP A 269 28.40 -1.44 -21.53
C ASP A 269 28.96 -0.39 -20.57
N VAL A 270 28.48 -0.32 -19.33
CA VAL A 270 29.07 0.52 -18.27
C VAL A 270 29.55 -0.38 -17.15
N THR A 271 30.84 -0.34 -16.85
CA THR A 271 31.44 -1.04 -15.71
C THR A 271 31.72 -0.04 -14.59
N PHE A 272 31.18 -0.32 -13.40
CA PHE A 272 31.43 0.48 -12.20
C PHE A 272 32.56 -0.10 -11.37
N TYR A 273 33.41 0.79 -10.86
CA TYR A 273 34.52 0.47 -9.97
C TYR A 273 34.34 1.15 -8.62
N LYS A 274 34.78 0.52 -7.53
CA LYS A 274 34.75 1.12 -6.17
C LYS A 274 35.95 2.00 -5.87
N GLU A 275 37.06 1.79 -6.57
CA GLU A 275 38.32 2.48 -6.35
C GLU A 275 38.63 3.48 -7.47
N PRO A 276 39.21 4.65 -7.13
CA PRO A 276 39.67 5.61 -8.12
C PRO A 276 40.82 5.03 -8.96
N GLY A 277 40.96 5.52 -10.20
CA GLY A 277 42.04 5.16 -11.11
C GLY A 277 42.36 6.33 -12.04
N GLU A 278 43.54 6.32 -12.68
CA GLU A 278 44.02 7.43 -13.53
C GLU A 278 43.09 7.71 -14.72
N ASP A 279 42.42 6.68 -15.24
CA ASP A 279 41.49 6.73 -16.37
C ASP A 279 40.01 6.68 -15.93
N ARG A 280 39.73 6.87 -14.64
CA ARG A 280 38.39 6.74 -14.07
C ARG A 280 37.87 8.06 -13.51
N GLU A 281 36.59 8.32 -13.76
CA GLU A 281 35.87 9.49 -13.25
C GLU A 281 34.81 9.06 -12.23
N LEU A 282 34.67 9.84 -11.14
CA LEU A 282 33.62 9.62 -10.13
C LEU A 282 32.25 9.93 -10.73
N VAL A 283 31.30 8.99 -10.63
CA VAL A 283 29.92 9.21 -11.04
C VAL A 283 29.18 9.96 -9.95
N THR A 284 28.82 11.20 -10.24
CA THR A 284 28.00 12.04 -9.37
C THR A 284 26.54 12.07 -9.86
N LEU A 285 25.62 11.81 -8.93
CA LEU A 285 24.18 11.88 -9.17
C LEU A 285 23.65 13.26 -8.75
N PRO A 286 23.01 14.03 -9.65
CA PRO A 286 22.49 15.37 -9.33
C PRO A 286 21.49 15.39 -8.17
N GLU A 287 20.68 14.34 -8.03
CA GLU A 287 19.71 14.19 -6.95
C GLU A 287 20.37 14.13 -5.56
N ASP A 288 21.56 13.53 -5.45
CA ASP A 288 22.29 13.39 -4.19
C ASP A 288 22.87 14.74 -3.75
N ALA A 289 23.37 15.52 -4.71
CA ALA A 289 23.80 16.89 -4.46
C ALA A 289 22.61 17.79 -4.09
N THR A 290 21.45 17.62 -4.74
CA THR A 290 20.24 18.41 -4.50
C THR A 290 19.68 18.18 -3.10
N LEU A 291 19.70 16.93 -2.61
CA LEU A 291 19.19 16.55 -1.29
C LEU A 291 20.30 16.43 -0.25
N ALA A 292 21.49 16.95 -0.53
CA ALA A 292 22.59 16.98 0.41
C ALA A 292 22.15 17.69 1.71
N SER A 293 22.53 17.11 2.85
CA SER A 293 22.14 17.55 4.19
C SER A 293 20.64 17.43 4.53
N PHE A 294 19.80 16.87 3.66
CA PHE A 294 18.39 16.64 4.01
C PHE A 294 18.28 15.61 5.14
N VAL A 295 17.81 16.03 6.33
CA VAL A 295 17.86 15.23 7.57
C VAL A 295 17.34 13.80 7.41
N PRO A 296 16.17 13.55 6.76
CA PRO A 296 15.67 12.18 6.56
C PRO A 296 16.60 11.23 5.79
N LEU A 297 17.56 11.77 5.02
CA LEU A 297 18.52 11.02 4.21
C LEU A 297 19.95 11.00 4.80
N LEU A 298 20.18 11.54 5.99
CA LEU A 298 21.54 11.61 6.56
C LEU A 298 22.17 10.22 6.79
N GLY A 299 21.36 9.20 7.06
CA GLY A 299 21.82 7.82 7.21
C GLY A 299 21.87 7.04 5.91
N ALA A 300 21.56 7.66 4.76
CA ALA A 300 21.54 6.96 3.48
C ALA A 300 22.93 6.42 3.13
N PRO A 301 23.05 5.24 2.50
CA PRO A 301 24.34 4.70 2.09
C PRO A 301 25.04 5.64 1.11
N GLN A 302 26.25 6.08 1.45
CA GLN A 302 27.10 6.90 0.59
C GLN A 302 28.26 6.04 0.10
N GLU A 303 28.13 5.50 -1.11
CA GLU A 303 29.17 4.72 -1.76
C GLU A 303 29.65 5.46 -3.02
N ALA A 304 30.97 5.47 -3.24
CA ALA A 304 31.59 6.06 -4.42
C ALA A 304 31.66 5.02 -5.55
N PHE A 305 31.25 5.43 -6.75
CA PHE A 305 31.33 4.61 -7.96
C PHE A 305 32.06 5.38 -9.05
N TYR A 306 33.02 4.72 -9.68
CA TYR A 306 33.84 5.28 -10.74
C TYR A 306 33.59 4.55 -12.06
N VAL A 307 33.72 5.27 -13.18
CA VAL A 307 33.58 4.73 -14.54
C VAL A 307 34.81 5.08 -15.37
N GLN A 308 35.20 4.18 -16.26
CA GLN A 308 36.35 4.37 -17.14
C GLN A 308 36.00 5.32 -18.30
N LEU A 309 36.92 6.22 -18.67
CA LEU A 309 36.76 7.14 -19.80
C LEU A 309 37.30 6.55 -21.11
N PRO A 310 36.72 6.92 -22.27
CA PRO A 310 35.56 7.79 -22.46
C PRO A 310 34.23 7.07 -22.18
N CYS A 311 33.29 7.71 -21.48
CA CYS A 311 31.96 7.17 -21.24
C CYS A 311 30.85 8.21 -21.44
N ASP A 312 29.63 7.73 -21.70
CA ASP A 312 28.42 8.53 -21.67
C ASP A 312 27.99 8.75 -20.21
N ARG A 313 28.17 9.99 -19.72
CA ARG A 313 27.88 10.34 -18.33
C ARG A 313 26.42 10.16 -17.94
N GLU A 314 25.47 10.47 -18.83
CA GLU A 314 24.04 10.34 -18.50
C GLU A 314 23.60 8.88 -18.46
N ARG A 315 24.18 8.06 -19.33
CA ARG A 315 23.98 6.61 -19.27
C ARG A 315 24.56 6.02 -17.99
N ALA A 316 25.79 6.39 -17.64
CA ALA A 316 26.43 5.94 -16.40
C ALA A 316 25.60 6.32 -15.17
N ARG A 317 25.06 7.54 -15.11
CA ARG A 317 24.13 7.97 -14.04
C ARG A 317 22.87 7.11 -14.00
N SER A 318 22.23 6.89 -15.15
CA SER A 318 21.01 6.09 -15.24
C SER A 318 21.22 4.64 -14.81
N TYR A 319 22.34 4.05 -15.20
CA TYR A 319 22.68 2.67 -14.83
C TYR A 319 23.06 2.55 -13.36
N LEU A 320 23.72 3.58 -12.81
CA LEU A 320 23.98 3.64 -11.38
C LEU A 320 22.66 3.67 -10.60
N ARG A 321 21.68 4.51 -11.00
CA ARG A 321 20.35 4.53 -10.37
C ARG A 321 19.67 3.16 -10.39
N ILE A 322 19.66 2.50 -11.55
CA ILE A 322 19.09 1.15 -11.69
C ILE A 322 19.80 0.14 -10.78
N SER A 323 21.14 0.17 -10.76
CA SER A 323 21.94 -0.69 -9.88
C SER A 323 21.63 -0.46 -8.40
N ARG A 324 21.47 0.80 -7.97
CA ARG A 324 21.05 1.13 -6.59
C ARG A 324 19.65 0.59 -6.25
N ILE A 325 18.70 0.73 -7.17
CA ILE A 325 17.34 0.18 -6.98
C ILE A 325 17.37 -1.35 -6.88
N GLN A 326 18.16 -2.02 -7.73
CA GLN A 326 18.34 -3.47 -7.70
C GLN A 326 18.98 -3.93 -6.39
N PHE A 327 20.03 -3.24 -5.93
CA PHE A 327 20.68 -3.52 -4.66
C PHE A 327 19.71 -3.42 -3.47
N PHE A 328 18.80 -2.44 -3.47
CA PHE A 328 17.76 -2.36 -2.45
C PHE A 328 16.79 -3.55 -2.51
N GLY A 329 16.46 -4.05 -3.70
CA GLY A 329 15.70 -5.29 -3.87
C GLY A 329 16.40 -6.51 -3.25
N ASP A 330 17.70 -6.65 -3.49
CA ASP A 330 18.51 -7.72 -2.89
C ASP A 330 18.58 -7.58 -1.36
N TYR A 331 18.70 -6.36 -0.85
CA TYR A 331 18.61 -6.07 0.58
C TYR A 331 17.28 -6.55 1.19
N LEU A 332 16.14 -6.29 0.53
CA LEU A 332 14.82 -6.74 0.98
C LEU A 332 14.65 -8.26 0.97
N CYS A 333 15.40 -8.97 0.12
CA CYS A 333 15.47 -10.44 0.13
C CYS A 333 16.35 -10.97 1.28
N GLY A 334 17.36 -10.20 1.70
CA GLY A 334 18.34 -10.59 2.71
C GLY A 334 17.98 -10.23 4.16
N ILE A 335 17.00 -9.35 4.39
CA ILE A 335 16.52 -9.01 5.74
C ILE A 335 15.68 -10.14 6.35
N SER A 336 15.59 -10.16 7.68
CA SER A 336 14.74 -11.09 8.44
C SER A 336 13.67 -10.33 9.23
N PRO A 337 12.36 -10.62 9.04
CA PRO A 337 11.82 -11.48 7.98
C PRO A 337 12.00 -10.85 6.58
N PRO A 338 12.13 -11.66 5.52
CA PRO A 338 12.28 -11.15 4.15
C PRO A 338 10.99 -10.54 3.64
N TYR A 339 11.11 -9.47 2.86
CA TYR A 339 9.96 -8.78 2.27
C TYR A 339 9.72 -9.23 0.83
N LEU A 340 10.80 -9.60 0.14
CA LEU A 340 10.77 -10.10 -1.24
C LEU A 340 11.47 -11.45 -1.31
N GLU A 341 11.08 -12.26 -2.29
CA GLU A 341 11.76 -13.48 -2.66
C GLU A 341 11.97 -13.52 -4.17
N PHE A 342 13.12 -14.02 -4.62
CA PHE A 342 13.35 -14.32 -6.03
C PHE A 342 12.91 -15.76 -6.34
N ASN A 343 11.80 -15.90 -7.07
CA ASN A 343 11.35 -17.19 -7.57
C ASN A 343 12.24 -17.63 -8.75
N VAL A 344 13.09 -18.62 -8.50
CA VAL A 344 14.08 -19.12 -9.47
C VAL A 344 13.41 -19.75 -10.69
N GLU A 345 12.31 -20.49 -10.50
CA GLU A 345 11.58 -21.18 -11.56
C GLU A 345 10.96 -20.19 -12.55
N ARG A 346 10.24 -19.19 -12.02
CA ARG A 346 9.57 -18.14 -12.81
C ARG A 346 10.50 -17.00 -13.21
N LYS A 347 11.73 -16.99 -12.71
CA LYS A 347 12.74 -15.92 -12.89
C LYS A 347 12.18 -14.53 -12.59
N ARG A 348 11.42 -14.40 -11.49
CA ARG A 348 10.78 -13.14 -11.08
C ARG A 348 10.85 -12.94 -9.57
N PHE A 349 10.86 -11.68 -9.15
CA PHE A 349 10.65 -11.34 -7.75
C PHE A 349 9.17 -11.46 -7.39
N VAL A 350 8.90 -11.79 -6.13
CA VAL A 350 7.56 -11.90 -5.54
C VAL A 350 7.57 -11.21 -4.18
N SER A 351 6.49 -10.48 -3.86
CA SER A 351 6.28 -9.89 -2.53
C SER A 351 5.79 -10.95 -1.55
N LEU A 352 6.41 -10.99 -0.37
CA LEU A 352 5.96 -11.82 0.76
C LEU A 352 5.01 -11.05 1.71
N ILE A 353 4.85 -9.75 1.49
CA ILE A 353 3.90 -8.93 2.25
C ILE A 353 2.52 -9.04 1.61
N ALA A 354 1.58 -9.62 2.36
CA ALA A 354 0.22 -9.88 1.91
C ALA A 354 -0.50 -8.61 1.42
N VAL A 355 -1.23 -8.76 0.33
CA VAL A 355 -2.25 -7.81 -0.12
C VAL A 355 -3.57 -8.33 0.45
N CYS A 356 -4.42 -7.46 0.98
CA CYS A 356 -5.78 -7.84 1.37
C CYS A 356 -6.64 -7.98 0.10
N ASP A 357 -6.37 -9.01 -0.71
CA ASP A 357 -7.25 -9.33 -1.84
C ASP A 357 -8.39 -10.21 -1.32
N VAL A 358 -9.57 -9.60 -1.28
CA VAL A 358 -10.84 -10.32 -1.31
C VAL A 358 -10.93 -10.91 -2.72
N GLU A 359 -11.17 -12.21 -2.81
CA GLU A 359 -11.35 -13.00 -4.06
C GLU A 359 -10.08 -13.62 -4.68
N SER A 360 -9.77 -14.83 -4.23
CA SER A 360 -9.51 -16.00 -5.09
C SER A 360 -9.45 -17.25 -4.23
N ASP A 361 -10.61 -17.76 -3.85
CA ASP A 361 -10.75 -19.12 -3.33
C ASP A 361 -11.38 -19.99 -4.43
N SER A 362 -10.50 -20.54 -5.26
CA SER A 362 -10.74 -21.59 -6.25
C SER A 362 -9.38 -21.80 -6.92
N GLU A 363 -8.67 -22.91 -6.81
CA GLU A 363 -9.10 -24.29 -6.96
C GLU A 363 -8.10 -25.20 -6.21
N LYS A 364 -8.58 -25.99 -5.24
CA LYS A 364 -7.98 -27.29 -4.93
C LYS A 364 -9.08 -28.32 -4.91
N GLU A 365 -9.26 -28.92 -6.08
CA GLU A 365 -9.99 -30.15 -6.31
C GLU A 365 -9.42 -31.24 -5.39
N VAL A 366 -10.22 -31.73 -4.44
CA VAL A 366 -9.94 -32.97 -3.72
C VAL A 366 -11.07 -33.93 -4.07
N THR A 367 -10.70 -34.94 -4.86
CA THR A 367 -11.50 -36.08 -5.23
C THR A 367 -11.97 -36.86 -3.99
N TYR A 368 -13.28 -37.03 -3.86
CA TYR A 368 -13.88 -37.96 -2.90
C TYR A 368 -13.99 -39.34 -3.55
N ASP A 369 -13.44 -40.37 -2.90
CA ASP A 369 -13.89 -41.74 -3.11
C ASP A 369 -14.60 -42.27 -1.84
N SER A 370 -15.82 -42.70 -2.13
CA SER A 370 -16.83 -43.53 -1.45
C SER A 370 -16.49 -44.30 -0.17
N GLY A 371 -17.46 -44.36 0.75
CA GLY A 371 -17.68 -45.57 1.54
C GLY A 371 -18.46 -45.48 2.87
N GLY A 372 -19.80 -45.38 2.80
CA GLY A 372 -20.74 -46.27 3.55
C GLY A 372 -21.04 -46.08 5.06
N GLY A 373 -22.33 -45.85 5.35
CA GLY A 373 -23.05 -46.17 6.61
C GLY A 373 -22.97 -45.08 7.69
N GLY A 374 -24.02 -44.61 8.35
CA GLY A 374 -25.37 -45.13 8.57
C GLY A 374 -25.74 -44.84 10.03
N ASP A 375 -26.78 -44.01 10.21
CA ASP A 375 -27.57 -43.74 11.42
C ASP A 375 -27.11 -42.68 12.43
N ASP A 376 -28.09 -41.84 12.77
CA ASP A 376 -28.04 -40.52 13.43
C ASP A 376 -28.60 -40.63 14.86
N GLY A 377 -27.95 -40.00 15.82
CA GLY A 377 -28.38 -40.04 17.21
C GLY A 377 -27.45 -39.36 18.21
N GLY A 378 -27.59 -38.04 18.36
CA GLY A 378 -27.58 -37.42 19.69
C GLY A 378 -26.34 -36.65 20.15
N VAL A 379 -26.56 -35.34 20.34
CA VAL A 379 -26.04 -34.46 21.42
C VAL A 379 -24.57 -34.03 21.35
N ALA A 380 -24.38 -32.80 20.88
CA ALA A 380 -23.12 -32.07 20.88
C ALA A 380 -22.69 -31.61 22.29
N LYS A 381 -21.50 -32.05 22.72
CA LYS A 381 -20.63 -31.36 23.69
C LYS A 381 -19.26 -31.20 23.05
N GLY A 382 -18.89 -29.96 22.77
CA GLY A 382 -17.61 -29.61 22.16
C GLY A 382 -16.46 -29.71 23.16
N SER A 383 -15.46 -30.52 22.83
CA SER A 383 -14.07 -30.29 23.26
C SER A 383 -13.07 -30.88 22.27
N SER A 384 -12.15 -29.99 21.90
CA SER A 384 -10.76 -30.21 21.51
C SER A 384 -10.41 -30.57 20.05
N SER A 385 -9.53 -29.71 19.54
CA SER A 385 -8.29 -30.01 18.81
C SER A 385 -8.36 -30.59 17.40
N GLY A 386 -7.86 -29.78 16.46
CA GLY A 386 -7.40 -30.20 15.15
C GLY A 386 -6.22 -29.32 14.74
N ALA A 387 -5.04 -29.68 15.22
CA ALA A 387 -3.76 -29.12 14.78
C ALA A 387 -3.34 -29.73 13.43
N CYS A 388 -2.73 -28.91 12.56
CA CYS A 388 -1.82 -29.34 11.49
C CYS A 388 -0.89 -28.15 11.17
N LEU A 389 0.28 -28.07 11.79
CA LEU A 389 1.59 -28.59 11.35
C LEU A 389 2.15 -27.89 10.10
N THR A 390 3.06 -26.95 10.33
CA THR A 390 4.33 -26.92 9.60
C THR A 390 5.47 -26.76 10.59
N SER A 391 6.33 -27.78 10.59
CA SER A 391 7.56 -27.91 11.36
C SER A 391 8.57 -26.81 11.08
N ARG A 392 9.25 -26.31 12.12
CA ARG A 392 10.71 -26.21 12.07
C ARG A 392 11.34 -26.29 13.45
N LEU A 393 12.20 -27.30 13.56
CA LEU A 393 13.09 -27.62 14.65
C LEU A 393 14.01 -26.43 14.96
N GLN A 394 14.01 -25.97 16.20
CA GLN A 394 15.23 -25.59 16.91
C GLN A 394 15.08 -26.12 18.34
N SER A 395 16.01 -27.01 18.68
CA SER A 395 16.14 -27.70 19.95
C SER A 395 16.57 -26.70 21.01
N ASP A 396 15.74 -26.48 22.03
CA ASP A 396 16.18 -25.94 23.31
C ASP A 396 15.97 -27.05 24.34
N GLU A 397 17.08 -27.65 24.78
CA GLU A 397 17.12 -28.47 25.98
C GLU A 397 16.89 -27.55 27.19
N GLU A 398 15.71 -27.64 27.80
CA GLU A 398 15.47 -27.09 29.14
C GLU A 398 16.26 -27.93 30.15
N LEU A 399 17.44 -27.45 30.54
CA LEU A 399 18.16 -27.98 31.68
C LEU A 399 17.49 -27.48 32.97
N GLU A 400 16.65 -28.33 33.56
CA GLU A 400 16.30 -28.27 34.97
C GLU A 400 17.57 -28.47 35.82
N LEU A 401 18.13 -27.39 36.36
CA LEU A 401 19.20 -27.47 37.35
C LEU A 401 18.58 -27.73 38.73
N GLY A 402 18.79 -28.96 39.20
CA GLY A 402 18.40 -29.46 40.51
C GLY A 402 19.06 -28.70 41.66
N ASP A 403 18.27 -28.54 42.70
CA ASP A 403 18.64 -28.05 44.03
C ASP A 403 19.55 -29.08 44.73
N SER A 404 20.84 -28.77 44.86
CA SER A 404 21.72 -29.37 45.85
C SER A 404 22.98 -28.52 46.00
N LEU A 405 23.04 -27.69 47.04
CA LEU A 405 24.28 -27.10 47.53
C LEU A 405 24.69 -27.86 48.80
N ASP A 406 25.75 -28.63 48.67
CA ASP A 406 26.56 -29.13 49.78
C ASP A 406 27.57 -28.04 50.14
N ASP A 407 27.70 -27.76 51.43
CA ASP A 407 28.58 -26.75 52.01
C ASP A 407 30.05 -27.00 51.64
N GLN A 408 30.69 -26.02 51.00
CA GLN A 408 32.10 -25.73 51.23
C GLN A 408 32.45 -24.28 50.85
N GLU A 409 32.72 -23.50 51.89
CA GLU A 409 33.16 -22.12 51.84
C GLU A 409 34.45 -21.94 51.02
N THR A 410 34.41 -21.03 50.05
CA THR A 410 35.57 -20.21 49.68
C THR A 410 35.11 -18.76 49.53
N PRO A 411 35.57 -17.83 50.39
CA PRO A 411 35.05 -16.47 50.42
C PRO A 411 35.88 -15.59 49.49
N PHE A 412 35.26 -15.02 48.45
CA PHE A 412 35.54 -13.71 47.83
C PHE A 412 34.77 -13.64 46.49
N LYS A 413 33.45 -13.50 46.55
CA LYS A 413 32.68 -12.92 45.44
C LYS A 413 32.42 -11.47 45.79
N SER A 414 32.81 -10.56 44.91
CA SER A 414 32.60 -9.13 45.12
C SER A 414 31.09 -8.87 45.21
N SER A 415 30.64 -8.05 46.16
CA SER A 415 29.22 -7.70 46.30
C SER A 415 28.64 -7.07 45.02
N GLU A 416 29.49 -6.65 44.09
CA GLU A 416 29.12 -6.11 42.79
C GLU A 416 28.55 -7.19 41.86
N GLU A 417 29.09 -8.41 41.85
CA GLU A 417 28.63 -9.50 40.97
C GLU A 417 27.26 -10.06 41.42
N GLU A 418 27.02 -10.20 42.72
CA GLU A 418 25.71 -10.61 43.25
C GLU A 418 24.64 -9.53 42.96
N ASN A 419 25.01 -8.26 43.08
CA ASN A 419 24.12 -7.15 42.72
C ASN A 419 23.83 -7.09 41.21
N GLU A 420 24.80 -7.41 40.35
CA GLU A 420 24.62 -7.52 38.89
C GLU A 420 23.65 -8.65 38.55
N ILE A 421 23.83 -9.84 39.15
CA ILE A 421 22.96 -11.00 38.93
C ILE A 421 21.52 -10.68 39.37
N GLN A 422 21.34 -10.06 40.54
CA GLN A 422 20.01 -9.69 41.05
C GLN A 422 19.31 -8.65 40.16
N LYS A 423 20.05 -7.69 39.59
CA LYS A 423 19.54 -6.73 38.60
C LYS A 423 19.09 -7.44 37.32
N LEU A 424 19.86 -8.43 36.85
CA LEU A 424 19.51 -9.20 35.64
C LEU A 424 18.24 -10.03 35.83
N TRP A 425 18.06 -10.66 37.00
CA TRP A 425 16.82 -11.37 37.34
C TRP A 425 15.60 -10.45 37.37
N THR A 426 15.76 -9.27 37.98
CA THR A 426 14.69 -8.26 38.04
C THR A 426 14.34 -7.76 36.63
N LYS A 427 15.35 -7.53 35.79
CA LYS A 427 15.17 -7.11 34.39
C LYS A 427 14.52 -8.20 33.53
N LYS A 428 14.89 -9.47 33.73
CA LYS A 428 14.28 -10.62 33.05
C LYS A 428 12.79 -10.74 33.38
N GLU A 429 12.43 -10.60 34.65
CA GLU A 429 11.02 -10.66 35.07
C GLU A 429 10.21 -9.46 34.56
N GLN A 430 10.81 -8.26 34.53
CA GLN A 430 10.18 -7.08 33.93
C GLN A 430 9.92 -7.26 32.42
N LEU A 431 10.90 -7.79 31.68
CA LEU A 431 10.76 -8.05 30.25
C LEU A 431 9.71 -9.14 29.97
N ARG A 432 9.64 -10.17 30.82
CA ARG A 432 8.61 -11.23 30.73
C ARG A 432 7.21 -10.63 30.88
N ARG A 433 6.99 -9.76 31.88
CA ARG A 433 5.70 -9.09 32.10
C ARG A 433 5.34 -8.13 30.97
N ALA A 434 6.31 -7.38 30.44
CA ALA A 434 6.10 -6.50 29.29
C ALA A 434 5.69 -7.29 28.05
N LYS A 435 6.33 -8.43 27.78
CA LYS A 435 5.99 -9.34 26.67
C LYS A 435 4.57 -9.89 26.83
N GLU A 436 4.20 -10.37 28.01
CA GLU A 436 2.83 -10.85 28.28
C GLU A 436 1.78 -9.74 28.10
N GLN A 437 2.09 -8.52 28.51
CA GLN A 437 1.20 -7.37 28.34
C GLN A 437 1.06 -6.99 26.86
N HIS A 438 2.15 -7.03 26.10
CA HIS A 438 2.15 -6.81 24.65
C HIS A 438 1.33 -7.89 23.92
N GLU A 439 1.51 -9.17 24.26
CA GLU A 439 0.73 -10.27 23.69
C GLU A 439 -0.76 -10.13 24.00
N ARG A 440 -1.13 -9.70 25.22
CA ARG A 440 -2.53 -9.42 25.58
C ARG A 440 -3.11 -8.23 24.81
N GLN A 441 -2.35 -7.16 24.64
CA GLN A 441 -2.79 -6.00 23.86
C GLN A 441 -2.95 -6.35 22.38
N HIS A 442 -1.98 -7.07 21.80
CA HIS A 442 -2.05 -7.54 20.43
C HIS A 442 -3.23 -8.49 20.23
N ALA A 443 -3.47 -9.43 21.16
CA ALA A 443 -4.64 -10.31 21.12
C ALA A 443 -5.96 -9.54 21.24
N CYS A 444 -6.03 -8.51 22.08
CA CYS A 444 -7.21 -7.65 22.21
C CYS A 444 -7.49 -6.86 20.93
N VAL A 445 -6.47 -6.21 20.36
CA VAL A 445 -6.59 -5.48 19.09
C VAL A 445 -6.98 -6.43 17.95
N GLN A 446 -6.34 -7.60 17.87
CA GLN A 446 -6.66 -8.60 16.87
C GLN A 446 -8.08 -9.16 17.04
N ALA A 447 -8.56 -9.34 18.28
CA ALA A 447 -9.93 -9.73 18.56
C ALA A 447 -10.94 -8.65 18.15
N VAL A 448 -10.68 -7.36 18.42
CA VAL A 448 -11.53 -6.25 17.98
C VAL A 448 -11.56 -6.14 16.46
N LEU A 449 -10.41 -6.30 15.80
CA LEU A 449 -10.32 -6.31 14.33
C LEU A 449 -11.01 -7.53 13.73
N GLN A 450 -10.91 -8.70 14.36
CA GLN A 450 -11.60 -9.92 13.94
C GLN A 450 -13.11 -9.81 14.19
N GLU A 451 -13.54 -9.17 15.27
CA GLU A 451 -14.94 -8.84 15.56
C GLU A 451 -15.49 -7.91 14.46
N HIS A 452 -14.78 -6.84 14.12
CA HIS A 452 -15.12 -5.95 13.01
C HIS A 452 -15.14 -6.67 11.66
N ARG A 453 -14.21 -7.59 11.40
CA ARG A 453 -14.17 -8.40 10.18
C ARG A 453 -15.26 -9.48 10.14
N SER A 454 -15.72 -9.94 11.31
CA SER A 454 -16.78 -10.96 11.46
C SER A 454 -18.19 -10.38 11.49
N LYS A 455 -18.33 -9.06 11.63
CA LYS A 455 -19.57 -8.35 11.30
C LYS A 455 -19.72 -8.43 9.78
N GLN A 456 -20.27 -9.55 9.31
CA GLN A 456 -20.69 -9.73 7.94
C GLN A 456 -21.54 -8.53 7.53
N ALA A 457 -21.32 -8.04 6.30
CA ALA A 457 -22.23 -7.11 5.64
C ALA A 457 -23.67 -7.58 5.90
N ALA A 458 -24.52 -6.71 6.44
CA ALA A 458 -25.87 -7.10 6.83
C ALA A 458 -26.60 -7.58 5.57
N VAL A 459 -26.92 -8.88 5.50
CA VAL A 459 -27.65 -9.45 4.36
C VAL A 459 -29.13 -9.18 4.60
N LEU A 460 -29.71 -8.29 3.81
CA LEU A 460 -31.16 -8.09 3.81
C LEU A 460 -31.78 -8.91 2.68
N GLU A 461 -32.49 -9.95 3.05
CA GLU A 461 -33.34 -10.70 2.14
C GLU A 461 -34.72 -10.04 2.05
N ILE A 462 -35.08 -9.53 0.87
CA ILE A 462 -36.34 -8.83 0.61
C ILE A 462 -37.23 -9.72 -0.24
N ARG A 463 -38.39 -10.07 0.31
CA ARG A 463 -39.48 -10.79 -0.38
C ARG A 463 -40.68 -9.85 -0.53
N PRO A 464 -40.74 -9.02 -1.58
CA PRO A 464 -41.82 -8.06 -1.74
C PRO A 464 -43.15 -8.81 -1.95
N ARG A 465 -44.06 -8.69 -0.97
CA ARG A 465 -45.44 -9.19 -1.06
C ARG A 465 -46.45 -8.08 -1.28
N TYR A 466 -46.12 -6.88 -0.84
CA TYR A 466 -46.99 -5.73 -0.81
C TYR A 466 -46.39 -4.63 -1.66
N LEU A 467 -47.18 -4.09 -2.59
CA LEU A 467 -46.78 -2.99 -3.44
C LEU A 467 -47.75 -1.83 -3.22
N ILE A 468 -47.20 -0.65 -2.99
CA ILE A 468 -47.97 0.58 -2.84
C ILE A 468 -47.49 1.49 -3.97
N PRO A 469 -48.17 1.50 -5.13
CA PRO A 469 -47.78 2.38 -6.22
C PRO A 469 -47.98 3.83 -5.79
N ASP A 470 -47.05 4.70 -6.16
CA ASP A 470 -47.22 6.14 -5.97
C ASP A 470 -48.24 6.68 -6.99
N THR A 471 -48.66 7.93 -6.80
CA THR A 471 -49.65 8.56 -7.70
C THR A 471 -49.16 8.58 -9.16
N ASN A 472 -47.86 8.77 -9.38
CA ASN A 472 -47.28 8.80 -10.72
C ASN A 472 -47.38 7.44 -11.44
N CYS A 473 -47.24 6.32 -10.72
CA CYS A 473 -47.45 4.99 -11.28
C CYS A 473 -48.87 4.81 -11.85
N PHE A 474 -49.89 5.41 -11.23
CA PHE A 474 -51.26 5.37 -11.74
C PHE A 474 -51.49 6.30 -12.94
N ILE A 475 -50.68 7.35 -13.09
CA ILE A 475 -50.79 8.30 -14.21
C ILE A 475 -50.07 7.73 -15.44
N ASP A 476 -48.80 7.37 -15.29
CA ASP A 476 -47.92 7.06 -16.43
C ASP A 476 -47.86 5.56 -16.76
N HIS A 477 -48.18 4.71 -15.78
CA HIS A 477 -47.92 3.27 -15.86
C HIS A 477 -49.12 2.39 -15.49
N LEU A 478 -50.34 2.93 -15.58
CA LEU A 478 -51.59 2.20 -15.26
C LEU A 478 -51.70 0.82 -15.95
N PRO A 479 -51.36 0.64 -17.25
CA PRO A 479 -51.43 -0.68 -17.89
C PRO A 479 -50.49 -1.70 -17.26
N LEU A 480 -49.33 -1.26 -16.73
CA LEU A 480 -48.38 -2.14 -16.05
C LEU A 480 -48.89 -2.52 -14.67
N VAL A 481 -49.47 -1.57 -13.92
CA VAL A 481 -50.11 -1.84 -12.62
C VAL A 481 -51.25 -2.86 -12.78
N GLN A 482 -52.07 -2.74 -13.83
CA GLN A 482 -53.15 -3.70 -14.11
C GLN A 482 -52.63 -5.12 -14.39
N LYS A 483 -51.55 -5.27 -15.18
CA LYS A 483 -50.90 -6.56 -15.40
C LYS A 483 -50.37 -7.15 -14.09
N LEU A 484 -49.75 -6.31 -13.28
CA LEU A 484 -49.14 -6.71 -12.02
C LEU A 484 -50.19 -7.21 -11.01
N VAL A 485 -51.38 -6.61 -11.00
CA VAL A 485 -52.55 -7.11 -10.26
C VAL A 485 -53.06 -8.42 -10.84
N ALA A 486 -53.14 -8.55 -12.17
CA ALA A 486 -53.63 -9.75 -12.84
C ALA A 486 -52.71 -10.98 -12.66
N ASP A 487 -51.40 -10.76 -12.58
CA ASP A 487 -50.41 -11.82 -12.36
C ASP A 487 -50.52 -12.46 -10.96
N GLY A 488 -51.20 -11.80 -10.01
CA GLY A 488 -51.57 -12.37 -8.70
C GLY A 488 -50.40 -12.63 -7.74
N HIS A 489 -49.18 -12.24 -8.12
CA HIS A 489 -47.96 -12.46 -7.35
C HIS A 489 -47.72 -11.44 -6.23
N PHE A 490 -48.40 -10.29 -6.28
CA PHE A 490 -48.26 -9.19 -5.31
C PHE A 490 -49.61 -8.67 -4.84
N TYR A 491 -49.69 -8.23 -3.59
CA TYR A 491 -50.82 -7.48 -3.08
C TYR A 491 -50.59 -5.98 -3.36
N VAL A 492 -51.32 -5.42 -4.32
CA VAL A 492 -51.22 -4.00 -4.68
C VAL A 492 -52.23 -3.20 -3.85
N TYR A 493 -51.74 -2.26 -3.04
CA TYR A 493 -52.55 -1.37 -2.22
C TYR A 493 -52.56 0.03 -2.83
N VAL A 494 -53.76 0.61 -2.93
CA VAL A 494 -53.93 2.00 -3.33
C VAL A 494 -54.14 2.82 -2.05
N PRO A 495 -53.20 3.69 -1.67
CA PRO A 495 -53.40 4.56 -0.53
C PRO A 495 -54.49 5.58 -0.90
N ILE A 496 -55.64 5.48 -0.24
CA ILE A 496 -56.71 6.48 -0.35
C ILE A 496 -56.32 7.60 0.61
N VAL A 497 -56.02 8.79 0.06
CA VAL A 497 -55.81 10.00 0.85
C VAL A 497 -57.15 10.60 1.23
#